data_AF-A0A0P9DD77-F1
#
_entry.id   AF-A0A0P9DD77-F1
#
_cell.length_a   1.000
_cell.length_b   1.000
_cell.length_c   1.000
_cell.angle_alpha   90.00
_cell.angle_beta   90.00
_cell.angle_gamma   90.00
#
_symmetry.space_group_name_H-M   'P 1'
#
loop_
_entity.id
_entity.type
_entity.pdbx_description
1 polymer ?
#
loop_
_entity_poly.entity_id
_entity_poly.type
_entity_poly.pdbx_seq_one_letter_code
_entity_poly.pdbx_strand_id
1 'polypeptide(L)'
;MPASSFTRAFSRAALGLGFLAAGANHFRRPRMYRAIMPDYLPWHRELVALSGYAELLLGGAALFPPLRTLTRWGLTALLLAVFPANLHMAMHPERYPQIPRALLWLRLPLQPALIAWVWRTTAEEA
;
A
#
# COMPACT_ATOMS: atom_id res chain seq x y z
N MET A 1 18.15 -3.60 20.45
CA MET A 1 17.36 -3.02 21.57
C MET A 1 15.90 -3.01 21.16
N PRO A 2 14.95 -3.46 22.00
CA PRO A 2 13.53 -3.32 21.71
C PRO A 2 13.19 -1.84 21.55
N ALA A 3 12.50 -1.48 20.46
CA ALA A 3 12.01 -0.12 20.28
C ALA A 3 11.01 0.22 21.39
N SER A 4 11.09 1.42 21.95
CA SER A 4 10.16 1.87 22.98
C SER A 4 8.70 1.80 22.49
N SER A 5 7.77 1.61 23.42
CA SER A 5 6.32 1.56 23.14
C SER A 5 5.84 2.78 22.35
N PHE A 6 6.40 3.96 22.62
CA PHE A 6 6.16 5.20 21.89
C PHE A 6 6.61 5.11 20.43
N THR A 7 7.85 4.66 20.16
CA THR A 7 8.37 4.53 18.79
C THR A 7 7.52 3.56 17.96
N ARG A 8 7.05 2.46 18.57
CA ARG A 8 6.15 1.51 17.89
C ARG A 8 4.76 2.10 17.63
N ALA A 9 4.18 2.80 18.61
CA ALA A 9 2.90 3.47 18.45
C ALA A 9 2.95 4.52 17.34
N PHE A 10 4.01 5.34 17.33
CA PHE A 10 4.26 6.32 16.26
C PHE A 10 4.44 5.63 14.91
N SER A 11 5.24 4.58 14.83
CA SER A 11 5.50 3.84 13.58
C SER A 11 4.21 3.23 13.00
N ARG A 12 3.34 2.69 13.86
CA ARG A 12 2.01 2.20 13.47
C ARG A 12 1.07 3.31 13.04
N ALA A 13 1.08 4.44 13.74
CA ALA A 13 0.29 5.60 13.35
C ALA A 13 0.71 6.12 11.97
N ALA A 14 2.02 6.25 11.72
CA ALA A 14 2.56 6.65 10.42
C ALA A 14 2.16 5.66 9.31
N LEU A 15 2.27 4.35 9.55
CA LEU A 15 1.85 3.32 8.61
C LEU A 15 0.33 3.42 8.31
N GLY A 16 -0.50 3.44 9.36
CA GLY A 16 -1.95 3.47 9.23
C GLY A 16 -2.45 4.74 8.53
N LEU A 17 -1.95 5.91 8.93
CA LEU A 17 -2.27 7.18 8.28
C LEU A 17 -1.80 7.22 6.83
N GLY A 18 -0.65 6.62 6.51
CA GLY A 18 -0.17 6.50 5.13
C GLY A 18 -1.13 5.71 4.24
N PHE A 19 -1.59 4.55 4.70
CA PHE A 19 -2.58 3.74 3.97
C PHE A 19 -3.95 4.42 3.90
N LEU A 20 -4.39 5.09 4.96
CA LEU A 20 -5.62 5.89 4.94
C LEU A 20 -5.55 7.01 3.88
N ALA A 21 -4.42 7.71 3.80
CA ALA A 21 -4.21 8.75 2.79
C ALA A 21 -4.18 8.18 1.36
N ALA A 22 -3.50 7.05 1.15
CA ALA A 22 -3.47 6.35 -0.14
C ALA A 22 -4.87 5.88 -0.56
N GLY A 23 -5.62 5.28 0.37
CA GLY A 23 -6.98 4.81 0.13
C GLY A 23 -7.93 5.96 -0.19
N ALA A 24 -7.85 7.07 0.54
CA ALA A 24 -8.64 8.27 0.24
C ALA A 24 -8.29 8.84 -1.14
N ASN A 25 -7.03 8.75 -1.57
CA ASN A 25 -6.61 9.25 -2.88
C ASN A 25 -7.19 8.44 -4.05
N HIS A 26 -7.48 7.14 -3.87
CA HIS A 26 -8.18 6.32 -4.88
C HIS A 26 -9.53 6.93 -5.27
N PHE A 27 -10.29 7.44 -4.28
CA PHE A 27 -11.60 8.05 -4.49
C PHE A 27 -11.52 9.52 -4.93
N ARG A 28 -10.46 10.25 -4.52
CA ARG A 28 -10.23 11.63 -4.97
C ARG A 28 -9.74 11.70 -6.42
N ARG A 29 -8.91 10.76 -6.87
CA ARG A 29 -8.31 10.75 -8.22
C ARG A 29 -8.48 9.40 -8.94
N PRO A 30 -9.72 8.89 -9.11
CA PRO A 30 -9.96 7.55 -9.66
C PRO A 30 -9.50 7.41 -11.12
N ARG A 31 -9.41 8.51 -11.88
CA ARG A 31 -8.88 8.49 -13.25
C ARG A 31 -7.38 8.15 -13.29
N MET A 32 -6.61 8.65 -12.32
CA MET A 32 -5.17 8.38 -12.23
C MET A 32 -4.91 6.89 -11.96
N TYR A 33 -5.64 6.30 -11.01
CA TYR A 33 -5.47 4.88 -10.66
C TYR A 33 -5.97 3.94 -11.75
N ARG A 34 -7.07 4.27 -12.45
CA ARG A 34 -7.53 3.46 -13.59
C ARG A 34 -6.57 3.49 -14.77
N ALA A 35 -5.84 4.59 -14.96
CA ALA A 35 -4.88 4.72 -16.06
C ALA A 35 -3.63 3.87 -15.87
N ILE A 36 -3.30 3.45 -14.64
CA ILE A 36 -2.12 2.63 -14.34
C ILE A 36 -2.42 1.12 -14.28
N MET A 37 -3.70 0.74 -14.42
CA MET A 37 -4.11 -0.65 -14.39
C MET A 37 -3.58 -1.39 -15.63
N PRO A 38 -2.96 -2.58 -15.46
CA PRO A 38 -2.55 -3.40 -16.58
C PRO A 38 -3.72 -3.81 -17.47
N ASP A 39 -3.52 -3.75 -18.80
CA ASP A 39 -4.57 -4.03 -19.80
C ASP A 39 -5.19 -5.44 -19.69
N TYR A 40 -4.47 -6.40 -19.10
CA TYR A 40 -4.93 -7.79 -18.95
C TYR A 40 -5.92 -7.98 -17.77
N LEU A 41 -6.10 -6.98 -16.90
CA LEU A 41 -7.05 -7.06 -15.79
C LEU A 41 -8.42 -6.52 -16.22
N PRO A 42 -9.51 -7.26 -16.02
CA PRO A 42 -10.84 -6.71 -16.24
C PRO A 42 -11.22 -5.72 -15.11
N TRP A 43 -12.34 -5.00 -15.30
CA TRP A 43 -12.99 -4.24 -14.22
C TRP A 43 -12.10 -3.23 -13.49
N HIS A 44 -11.32 -2.42 -14.24
CA HIS A 44 -10.39 -1.43 -13.67
C HIS A 44 -11.04 -0.52 -12.62
N ARG A 45 -12.31 -0.14 -12.80
CA ARG A 45 -13.02 0.75 -11.86
C ARG A 45 -13.27 0.05 -10.54
N GLU A 46 -13.78 -1.17 -10.59
CA GLU A 46 -14.17 -1.98 -9.45
C GLU A 46 -12.93 -2.40 -8.66
N LEU A 47 -11.86 -2.84 -9.35
CA LEU A 47 -10.60 -3.23 -8.71
C LEU A 47 -9.91 -2.06 -7.99
N VAL A 48 -9.88 -0.88 -8.62
CA VAL A 48 -9.35 0.35 -8.00
C VAL A 48 -10.20 0.78 -6.80
N ALA A 49 -11.53 0.66 -6.87
CA ALA A 49 -12.37 0.96 -5.72
C ALA A 49 -12.14 -0.05 -4.58
N LEU A 50 -12.05 -1.34 -4.91
CA LEU A 50 -11.80 -2.42 -3.96
C LEU A 50 -10.45 -2.25 -3.24
N SER A 51 -9.37 -1.96 -3.99
CA SER A 51 -8.06 -1.68 -3.38
C SER A 51 -8.12 -0.45 -2.50
N GLY A 52 -8.77 0.63 -2.93
CA GLY A 52 -8.95 1.83 -2.12
C GLY A 52 -9.70 1.58 -0.81
N TYR A 53 -10.78 0.79 -0.84
CA TYR A 53 -11.48 0.38 0.39
C TYR A 53 -10.59 -0.50 1.29
N ALA A 54 -9.85 -1.45 0.72
CA ALA A 54 -8.94 -2.29 1.47
C ALA A 54 -7.84 -1.46 2.15
N GLU A 55 -7.26 -0.47 1.46
CA GLU A 55 -6.28 0.46 2.04
C GLU A 55 -6.88 1.24 3.22
N LEU A 56 -8.11 1.75 3.09
CA LEU A 56 -8.78 2.47 4.17
C LEU A 56 -9.04 1.58 5.40
N LEU A 57 -9.60 0.39 5.17
CA LEU A 57 -9.93 -0.55 6.24
C LEU A 57 -8.67 -1.05 6.97
N LEU A 58 -7.64 -1.45 6.22
CA LEU A 58 -6.40 -1.98 6.79
C LEU A 58 -5.52 -0.88 7.37
N GLY A 59 -5.53 0.32 6.80
CA GLY A 59 -4.89 1.51 7.38
C GLY A 59 -5.53 1.90 8.71
N GLY A 60 -6.86 1.84 8.80
CA GLY A 60 -7.59 1.98 10.06
C GLY A 60 -7.23 0.88 11.05
N ALA A 61 -7.25 -0.39 10.63
CA ALA A 61 -6.88 -1.53 11.47
C ALA A 61 -5.45 -1.40 12.04
N ALA A 62 -4.51 -0.83 11.28
CA ALA A 62 -3.15 -0.60 11.74
C ALA A 62 -3.05 0.30 12.97
N LEU A 63 -4.05 1.16 13.22
CA LEU A 63 -4.13 2.04 14.39
C LEU A 63 -4.62 1.32 15.66
N PHE A 64 -5.25 0.15 15.55
CA PHE A 64 -5.82 -0.58 16.68
C PHE A 64 -4.97 -1.80 17.06
N PRO A 65 -4.34 -1.85 18.25
CA PRO A 65 -3.49 -2.97 18.67
C PRO A 65 -4.10 -4.37 18.57
N PRO A 66 -5.40 -4.59 18.84
CA PRO A 66 -6.00 -5.91 18.67
C PRO A 66 -6.05 -6.41 17.21
N LEU A 67 -5.97 -5.51 16.23
CA LEU A 67 -6.10 -5.85 14.80
C LEU A 67 -4.74 -6.04 14.09
N ARG A 68 -3.65 -6.26 14.84
CA ARG A 68 -2.29 -6.41 14.28
C ARG A 68 -2.18 -7.57 13.31
N THR A 69 -2.75 -8.73 13.62
CA THR A 69 -2.70 -9.92 12.75
C THR A 69 -3.45 -9.67 11.43
N LEU A 70 -4.63 -9.07 11.51
CA LEU A 70 -5.39 -8.65 10.33
C LEU A 70 -4.62 -7.63 9.49
N THR A 71 -4.03 -6.61 10.14
CA THR A 71 -3.20 -5.59 9.48
C THR A 71 -2.01 -6.24 8.78
N ARG A 72 -1.31 -7.15 9.44
CA ARG A 72 -0.10 -7.80 8.93
C ARG A 72 -0.39 -8.58 7.65
N TRP A 73 -1.33 -9.50 7.71
CA TRP A 73 -1.66 -10.34 6.56
C TRP A 73 -2.43 -9.57 5.49
N GLY A 74 -3.37 -8.72 5.88
CA GLY A 74 -4.17 -7.92 4.97
C GLY A 74 -3.33 -6.93 4.16
N LEU A 75 -2.47 -6.12 4.80
CA LEU A 75 -1.61 -5.18 4.06
C LEU A 75 -0.57 -5.91 3.22
N THR A 76 -0.04 -7.04 3.69
CA THR A 76 0.87 -7.86 2.88
C THR A 76 0.16 -8.36 1.61
N ALA A 77 -1.02 -8.95 1.75
CA ALA A 77 -1.81 -9.44 0.62
C ALA A 77 -2.20 -8.31 -0.34
N LEU A 78 -2.61 -7.16 0.19
CA LEU A 78 -2.94 -5.98 -0.59
C LEU A 78 -1.74 -5.45 -1.39
N LEU A 79 -0.58 -5.32 -0.75
CA LEU A 79 0.66 -4.89 -1.41
C LEU A 79 1.05 -5.87 -2.53
N LEU A 80 0.96 -7.17 -2.29
CA LEU A 80 1.20 -8.18 -3.32
C LEU A 80 0.17 -8.09 -4.46
N ALA A 81 -1.10 -7.81 -4.16
CA ALA A 81 -2.15 -7.69 -5.17
C ALA A 81 -1.97 -6.46 -6.07
N VAL A 82 -1.46 -5.34 -5.54
CA VAL A 82 -1.19 -4.13 -6.34
C VAL A 82 0.19 -4.14 -7.02
N PHE A 83 1.09 -5.04 -6.62
CA PHE A 83 2.43 -5.17 -7.20
C PHE A 83 2.44 -5.25 -8.74
N PRO A 84 1.57 -6.04 -9.39
CA PRO A 84 1.56 -6.15 -10.86
C PRO A 84 1.29 -4.81 -11.56
N ALA A 85 0.47 -3.93 -10.97
CA ALA A 85 0.24 -2.59 -11.53
C ALA A 85 1.52 -1.74 -11.49
N ASN A 86 2.27 -1.77 -10.38
CA ASN A 86 3.54 -1.06 -10.27
C ASN A 86 4.60 -1.63 -11.21
N LEU A 87 4.64 -2.96 -11.38
CA LEU A 87 5.53 -3.62 -12.34
C LEU A 87 5.16 -3.22 -13.78
N HIS A 88 3.89 -3.25 -14.14
CA HIS A 88 3.40 -2.84 -15.45
C HIS A 88 3.81 -1.39 -15.78
N MET A 89 3.69 -0.48 -14.81
CA MET A 89 4.15 0.90 -14.98
C MET A 89 5.65 1.01 -15.21
N ALA A 90 6.47 0.25 -14.47
CA ALA A 90 7.92 0.27 -14.63
C ALA A 90 8.39 -0.32 -15.97
N MET A 91 7.65 -1.30 -16.50
CA MET A 91 7.92 -1.92 -17.80
C MET A 91 7.46 -1.06 -18.99
N HIS A 92 6.46 -0.19 -18.80
CA HIS A 92 5.90 0.67 -19.86
C HIS A 92 5.95 2.16 -19.49
N PRO A 93 7.14 2.72 -19.14
CA PRO A 93 7.26 4.08 -18.64
C PRO A 93 6.79 5.15 -19.64
N GLU A 94 6.82 4.85 -20.94
CA GLU A 94 6.33 5.70 -22.04
C GLU A 94 4.83 6.00 -21.96
N ARG A 95 4.04 5.13 -21.30
CA ARG A 95 2.62 5.36 -21.06
C ARG A 95 2.34 6.32 -19.90
N TYR A 96 3.37 6.66 -19.12
CA TYR A 96 3.27 7.48 -17.91
C TYR A 96 4.26 8.66 -17.93
N PRO A 97 4.27 9.50 -18.98
CA PRO A 97 5.28 10.56 -19.16
C PRO A 97 5.29 11.60 -18.03
N GLN A 98 4.18 11.75 -17.31
CA GLN A 98 4.02 12.63 -16.16
C GLN A 98 4.71 12.13 -14.88
N ILE A 99 5.19 10.88 -14.85
CA ILE A 99 5.88 10.29 -13.69
C ILE A 99 7.34 10.03 -14.08
N PRO A 100 8.33 10.61 -13.35
CA PRO A 100 9.74 10.31 -13.56
C PRO A 100 10.02 8.80 -13.56
N ARG A 101 10.76 8.31 -14.55
CA ARG A 101 11.12 6.88 -14.68
C ARG A 101 11.73 6.32 -13.40
N ALA A 102 12.59 7.09 -12.74
CA ALA A 102 13.20 6.72 -11.47
C ALA A 102 12.16 6.41 -10.39
N LEU A 103 11.06 7.16 -10.32
CA LEU A 103 9.99 6.92 -9.35
C LEU A 103 9.16 5.67 -9.67
N LEU A 104 9.03 5.30 -10.95
CA LEU A 104 8.36 4.06 -11.35
C LEU A 104 9.15 2.85 -10.86
N TRP A 105 10.46 2.85 -11.10
CA TRP A 105 11.36 1.79 -10.64
C TRP A 105 11.50 1.75 -9.12
N LEU A 106 11.53 2.91 -8.45
CA LEU A 106 11.63 3.01 -6.99
C LEU A 106 10.45 2.33 -6.26
N ARG A 107 9.25 2.29 -6.85
CA ARG A 107 8.08 1.63 -6.25
C ARG A 107 8.27 0.13 -6.05
N LEU A 108 9.09 -0.51 -6.90
CA LEU A 108 9.31 -1.96 -6.85
C LEU A 108 10.04 -2.39 -5.58
N PRO A 109 11.22 -1.84 -5.20
CA PRO A 109 11.87 -2.14 -3.94
C PRO A 109 11.17 -1.52 -2.72
N LEU A 110 10.39 -0.45 -2.90
CA LEU A 110 9.60 0.11 -1.80
C LEU A 110 8.51 -0.84 -1.31
N GLN A 111 7.92 -1.67 -2.17
CA GLN A 111 6.88 -2.63 -1.74
C GLN A 111 7.38 -3.69 -0.74
N PRO A 112 8.46 -4.46 -0.99
CA PRO A 112 8.98 -5.38 0.01
C PRO A 112 9.51 -4.65 1.25
N ALA A 113 10.01 -3.41 1.11
CA ALA A 113 10.37 -2.58 2.26
C ALA A 113 9.14 -2.21 3.12
N LEU A 114 8.02 -1.85 2.49
CA LEU A 114 6.74 -1.60 3.16
C LEU A 114 6.21 -2.87 3.82
N ILE A 115 6.28 -4.03 3.16
CA ILE A 115 5.90 -5.32 3.77
C ILE A 115 6.77 -5.57 5.00
N ALA A 116 8.10 -5.43 4.90
CA ALA A 116 8.99 -5.59 6.05
C ALA A 116 8.63 -4.61 7.18
N TRP A 117 8.24 -3.38 6.86
CA TRP A 117 7.79 -2.40 7.84
C TRP A 117 6.46 -2.80 8.51
N VAL A 118 5.48 -3.30 7.75
CA VAL A 118 4.22 -3.87 8.28
C VAL A 118 4.52 -4.99 9.27
N TRP A 119 5.41 -5.92 8.94
CA TRP A 119 5.75 -7.04 9.82
C TRP A 119 6.45 -6.56 11.11
N ARG A 120 7.41 -5.64 10.99
CA ARG A 120 8.12 -5.07 12.15
C ARG A 120 7.19 -4.31 13.10
N THR A 121 6.21 -3.58 12.55
CA THR A 121 5.26 -2.77 13.35
C THR A 121 4.16 -3.60 14.00
N THR A 122 3.84 -4.75 13.41
CA THR A 122 2.79 -5.64 13.90
C THR A 122 3.33 -6.82 14.73
N ALA A 123 4.64 -7.07 14.77
CA ALA A 123 5.25 -8.10 15.61
C ALA A 123 4.86 -7.97 17.09
N GLU A 124 4.56 -9.11 17.74
CA GLU A 124 4.34 -9.19 19.19
C GLU A 124 5.68 -9.14 19.93
N GLU A 125 5.68 -8.66 21.17
CA GLU A 125 6.79 -8.88 22.09
C GLU A 125 6.64 -10.30 22.62
N ALA A 126 7.57 -11.18 22.24
CA ALA A 126 7.78 -12.45 22.91
C ALA A 126 8.53 -12.22 24.23
#